data_AF-A0A1F4RH67-F1
#
_entry.id   AF-A0A1F4RH67-F1
#
_cell.length_a   1.000
_cell.length_b   1.000
_cell.length_c   1.000
_cell.angle_alpha   90.00
_cell.angle_beta   90.00
_cell.angle_gamma   90.00
#
_symmetry.space_group_name_H-M   'P 1'
#
loop_
_entity.id
_entity.type
_entity.pdbx_description
1 polymer ?
#
loop_
_entity_poly.entity_id
_entity_poly.type
_entity_poly.pdbx_seq_one_letter_code
_entity_poly.pdbx_strand_id
1 'polypeptide(L)'
;MGYLATDNFRQWLTDDGGHRCVLNLPDLTPEEIEQFCEKAFRRFHFRPKYILYKIGQAIRHPREGWRSIVAGFYFIFYLLSNKRKKQKPFHVERIPIPDGWTSGIKVPMGRMEQIKRGIPVQTPE
;
A
#
# COMPACT_ATOMS: atom_id res chain seq x y z
N MET A 1 -10.63 -21.46 -8.84
CA MET A 1 -9.55 -20.62 -8.29
C MET A 1 -10.20 -19.33 -7.80
N GLY A 2 -9.89 -18.87 -6.59
CA GLY A 2 -10.47 -17.63 -6.05
C GLY A 2 -9.93 -16.38 -6.74
N TYR A 3 -9.67 -15.31 -5.99
CA TYR A 3 -9.13 -14.04 -6.50
C TYR A 3 -7.61 -14.05 -6.73
N LEU A 4 -7.03 -15.16 -7.19
CA LEU A 4 -5.60 -15.29 -7.44
C LEU A 4 -5.30 -15.33 -8.94
N ALA A 5 -4.29 -14.57 -9.36
CA ALA A 5 -3.80 -14.50 -10.73
C ALA A 5 -2.95 -15.71 -11.13
N THR A 6 -2.29 -16.36 -10.17
CA THR A 6 -1.44 -17.53 -10.38
C THR A 6 -1.31 -18.33 -9.09
N ASP A 7 -1.35 -19.66 -9.19
CA ASP A 7 -1.06 -20.60 -8.10
C ASP A 7 0.43 -20.98 -8.03
N ASN A 8 1.20 -20.61 -9.05
CA ASN A 8 2.63 -20.89 -9.11
C ASN A 8 3.40 -19.87 -8.28
N PHE A 9 3.84 -20.29 -7.09
CA PHE A 9 4.64 -19.47 -6.17
C PHE A 9 5.92 -18.89 -6.78
N ARG A 10 6.52 -19.52 -7.79
CA ARG A 10 7.70 -18.96 -8.47
C ARG A 10 7.38 -17.64 -9.17
N GLN A 11 6.13 -17.44 -9.57
CA GLN A 11 5.68 -16.22 -10.25
C GLN A 11 5.27 -15.11 -9.28
N TRP A 12 5.31 -15.36 -7.97
CA TRP A 12 4.98 -14.35 -6.95
C TRP A 12 6.15 -13.39 -6.69
N LEU A 13 7.33 -13.73 -7.20
CA LEU A 13 8.51 -12.89 -7.16
C LEU A 13 8.77 -12.28 -8.54
N THR A 14 9.34 -11.08 -8.54
CA THR A 14 9.95 -10.47 -9.72
C THR A 14 11.32 -11.09 -9.97
N ASP A 15 11.88 -10.92 -11.17
CA ASP A 15 13.21 -11.46 -11.50
C ASP A 15 14.33 -10.91 -10.59
N ASP A 16 14.13 -9.72 -10.02
CA ASP A 16 15.00 -9.07 -9.05
C ASP A 16 14.70 -9.48 -7.59
N GLY A 17 13.79 -10.43 -7.36
CA GLY A 17 13.46 -10.97 -6.04
C GLY A 17 12.46 -10.14 -5.22
N GLY A 18 11.84 -9.12 -5.80
CA GLY A 18 10.77 -8.34 -5.18
C GLY A 18 9.42 -9.05 -5.23
N HIS A 19 8.45 -8.60 -4.44
CA HIS A 19 7.10 -9.18 -4.44
C HIS A 19 6.23 -8.64 -5.57
N ARG A 20 5.43 -9.53 -6.19
CA ARG A 20 4.38 -9.20 -7.16
C ARG A 20 3.00 -9.28 -6.50
N CYS A 21 2.08 -8.43 -6.94
CA CYS A 21 0.67 -8.57 -6.62
C CYS A 21 0.09 -9.72 -7.43
N VAL A 22 -0.45 -10.72 -6.75
CA VAL A 22 -1.11 -11.88 -7.36
C VAL A 22 -2.62 -11.85 -7.16
N LEU A 23 -3.16 -10.74 -6.66
CA LEU A 23 -4.60 -10.59 -6.41
C LEU A 23 -5.31 -10.13 -7.67
N ASN A 24 -6.25 -10.92 -8.16
CA ASN A 24 -7.18 -10.55 -9.22
C ASN A 24 -8.56 -10.34 -8.59
N LEU A 25 -8.83 -9.11 -8.15
CA LEU A 25 -10.07 -8.74 -7.48
C LEU A 25 -11.17 -8.43 -8.51
N PRO A 26 -12.46 -8.43 -8.12
CA PRO A 26 -13.52 -8.01 -9.03
C PRO A 26 -13.30 -6.59 -9.54
N ASP A 27 -13.35 -6.43 -10.86
CA ASP A 27 -13.09 -5.20 -11.63
C ASP A 27 -11.71 -4.56 -11.40
N LEU A 28 -10.78 -5.26 -10.73
CA LEU A 28 -9.48 -4.71 -10.37
C LEU A 28 -8.37 -5.76 -10.55
N THR A 29 -7.63 -5.60 -11.64
CA THR A 29 -6.56 -6.53 -12.03
C THR A 29 -5.31 -6.36 -11.16
N PRO A 30 -4.45 -7.38 -11.06
CA PRO A 30 -3.22 -7.29 -10.28
C PRO A 30 -2.30 -6.14 -10.73
N GLU A 31 -2.24 -5.89 -12.05
CA GLU A 31 -1.45 -4.80 -12.62
C GLU A 31 -1.98 -3.42 -12.18
N GLU A 32 -3.29 -3.22 -12.20
CA GLU A 32 -3.92 -1.97 -11.75
C GLU A 32 -3.66 -1.71 -10.27
N ILE A 33 -3.69 -2.76 -9.44
CA ILE A 33 -3.35 -2.67 -8.01
C ILE A 33 -1.90 -2.22 -7.82
N GLU A 34 -0.95 -2.86 -8.50
CA GLU A 34 0.47 -2.50 -8.42
C GLU A 34 0.71 -1.04 -8.84
N GLN A 35 0.15 -0.65 -9.99
CA GLN A 35 0.27 0.71 -10.52
C GLN A 35 -0.33 1.74 -9.55
N PHE A 36 -1.49 1.44 -8.97
CA PHE A 36 -2.12 2.28 -7.96
C PHE A 36 -1.23 2.45 -6.73
N CYS A 37 -0.71 1.35 -6.18
CA CYS A 37 0.18 1.36 -5.02
C CYS A 37 1.45 2.19 -5.29
N GLU A 38 2.08 2.00 -6.43
CA GLU A 38 3.28 2.76 -6.81
C GLU A 38 2.98 4.27 -6.92
N LYS A 39 1.87 4.63 -7.58
CA LYS A 39 1.44 6.03 -7.70
C LYS A 39 1.13 6.64 -6.33
N ALA A 40 0.40 5.95 -5.48
CA ALA A 40 0.04 6.40 -4.14
C ALA A 40 1.29 6.60 -3.26
N PHE A 41 2.22 5.64 -3.32
CA PHE A 41 3.45 5.67 -2.56
C PHE A 41 4.34 6.86 -2.92
N ARG A 42 4.53 7.12 -4.23
CA ARG A 42 5.24 8.31 -4.72
C ARG A 42 4.53 9.58 -4.29
N ARG A 43 3.21 9.66 -4.50
CA ARG A 43 2.42 10.85 -4.15
C ARG A 43 2.51 11.21 -2.67
N PHE A 44 2.52 10.21 -1.79
CA PHE A 44 2.63 10.42 -0.35
C PHE A 44 4.01 10.96 0.05
N HIS A 45 5.08 10.28 -0.35
CA HIS A 45 6.44 10.64 0.09
C HIS A 45 6.94 11.96 -0.52
N PHE A 46 6.50 12.29 -1.74
CA PHE A 46 6.84 13.56 -2.39
C PHE A 46 5.89 14.71 -2.05
N ARG A 47 4.91 14.52 -1.16
CA ARG A 47 3.99 15.58 -0.78
C ARG A 47 4.75 16.67 -0.01
N PRO A 48 4.75 17.95 -0.46
CA PRO A 48 5.54 19.02 0.18
C PRO A 48 5.24 19.17 1.68
N LYS A 49 3.95 19.08 2.04
CA LYS A 49 3.51 19.13 3.45
C LYS A 49 4.10 18.00 4.30
N TYR A 50 4.24 16.79 3.75
CA TYR A 50 4.84 15.65 4.45
C TYR A 50 6.35 15.85 4.64
N ILE A 51 7.03 16.35 3.61
CA ILE A 51 8.46 16.67 3.68
C ILE A 51 8.72 17.73 4.76
N LEU A 52 7.96 18.83 4.77
CA LEU A 52 8.07 19.88 5.78
C LEU A 52 7.80 19.36 7.20
N TYR A 53 6.79 18.50 7.35
CA TYR A 53 6.51 17.82 8.62
C TYR A 53 7.71 16.98 9.09
N LYS A 54 8.33 16.20 8.19
CA LYS A 54 9.51 15.39 8.50
C LYS A 54 10.75 16.21 8.83
N ILE A 55 10.95 17.36 8.17
CA ILE A 55 12.00 18.32 8.54
C ILE A 55 11.76 18.85 9.96
N GLY A 56 10.53 19.25 10.27
CA GLY A 56 10.17 19.70 11.63
C GLY A 56 10.33 18.60 12.68
N GLN A 57 10.08 17.34 12.33
CA GLN A 57 10.32 16.18 13.20
C GLN A 57 11.82 15.95 13.42
N ALA A 58 12.64 16.09 12.37
CA ALA A 58 14.09 15.90 12.47
C ALA A 58 14.76 16.92 13.39
N ILE A 59 14.27 18.16 13.41
CA ILE A 59 14.77 19.21 14.32
C ILE A 59 14.37 18.92 15.78
N ARG A 60 13.14 18.47 16.02
CA ARG A 60 12.64 18.18 17.39
C ARG A 60 13.21 16.89 17.99
N HIS A 61 13.43 15.87 17.15
CA HIS A 61 13.89 14.56 17.56
C HIS A 61 15.03 14.09 16.64
N PRO A 62 16.28 14.51 16.91
CA PRO A 62 17.40 14.32 15.99
C PRO A 62 17.71 12.84 15.70
N ARG A 63 17.51 11.94 16.68
CA ARG A 63 17.70 10.49 16.48
C ARG A 63 16.71 9.89 15.48
N GLU A 64 15.44 10.30 15.56
CA GLU A 64 14.38 9.83 14.64
C GLU A 64 14.47 10.53 13.28
N GLY A 65 14.90 11.79 13.28
CA GLY A 65 15.26 12.54 12.10
C GLY A 65 16.35 11.86 11.29
N TRP A 66 17.46 11.48 11.93
CA TRP A 66 18.57 10.78 11.28
C TRP A 66 18.12 9.47 10.62
N ARG A 67 17.33 8.66 11.32
CA ARG A 67 16.73 7.44 10.76
C ARG A 67 15.90 7.74 9.51
N SER A 68 15.07 8.79 9.57
CA SER A 68 14.23 9.21 8.45
C SER A 68 15.04 9.75 7.26
N ILE A 69 16.14 10.47 7.51
CA ILE A 69 17.04 10.99 6.47
C ILE A 69 17.76 9.84 5.77
N VAL A 70 18.35 8.91 6.53
CA VAL A 70 19.04 7.74 5.97
C VAL A 70 18.07 6.88 5.15
N ALA A 71 16.87 6.60 5.68
CA ALA A 71 15.84 5.87 4.95
C ALA A 71 15.39 6.63 3.68
N GLY A 72 15.19 7.95 3.77
CA GLY A 72 14.84 8.79 2.65
C GLY A 72 15.93 8.83 1.57
N PHE A 73 17.20 8.84 1.97
CA PHE A 73 18.34 8.78 1.06
C PHE A 73 18.35 7.46 0.30
N TYR A 74 18.33 6.31 0.99
CA TYR A 74 18.23 5.01 0.34
C TYR A 74 17.01 4.91 -0.57
N PHE A 75 15.88 5.48 -0.15
CA PHE A 75 14.67 5.51 -0.95
C PHE A 75 14.81 6.34 -2.23
N ILE A 76 15.41 7.52 -2.17
CA ILE A 76 15.67 8.36 -3.35
C ILE A 76 16.67 7.69 -4.28
N PHE A 77 17.76 7.11 -3.74
CA PHE A 77 18.71 6.32 -4.53
C PHE A 77 18.03 5.14 -5.20
N TYR A 78 17.18 4.41 -4.47
CA TYR A 78 16.35 3.37 -5.04
C TYR A 78 15.46 3.94 -6.15
N LEU A 79 14.73 5.03 -5.95
CA LEU A 79 13.88 5.58 -7.03
C LEU A 79 14.65 6.04 -8.27
N LEU A 80 15.86 6.57 -8.10
CA LEU A 80 16.70 7.07 -9.20
C LEU A 80 17.45 5.94 -9.92
N SER A 81 17.91 4.93 -9.17
CA SER A 81 18.67 3.79 -9.70
C SER A 81 17.78 2.65 -10.18
N ASN A 82 16.64 2.45 -9.52
CA ASN A 82 15.76 1.33 -9.77
C ASN A 82 14.97 1.54 -11.07
N LYS A 83 15.57 1.05 -12.15
CA LYS A 83 14.84 0.62 -13.34
C LYS A 83 14.25 -0.75 -13.06
N ARG A 84 13.27 -0.84 -12.14
CA ARG A 84 12.59 -2.12 -11.88
C ARG A 84 12.18 -2.68 -13.23
N LYS A 85 12.67 -3.88 -13.58
CA LYS A 85 12.33 -4.48 -14.87
C LYS A 85 10.82 -4.60 -14.91
N LYS A 86 10.18 -3.93 -15.88
CA LYS A 86 8.74 -4.08 -16.07
C LYS A 86 8.48 -5.56 -16.33
N GLN A 87 7.83 -6.20 -15.36
CA GLN A 87 7.48 -7.60 -15.47
C GLN A 87 6.33 -7.73 -16.45
N LYS A 88 6.28 -8.87 -17.15
CA LYS A 88 5.13 -9.16 -18.02
C LYS A 88 3.89 -9.28 -17.12
N PRO A 89 2.79 -8.57 -17.43
CA PRO A 89 1.56 -8.69 -16.66
C PRO A 89 1.05 -10.13 -16.69
N PHE A 90 0.35 -10.53 -15.64
CA PHE A 90 -0.33 -11.82 -15.64
C PHE A 90 -1.43 -11.80 -16.71
N HIS A 91 -1.58 -12.90 -17.44
CA HIS A 91 -2.72 -13.05 -18.35
C HIS A 91 -3.93 -13.49 -17.53
N VAL A 92 -4.71 -12.53 -17.06
CA VAL A 92 -5.91 -12.76 -16.25
C VAL A 92 -7.12 -12.08 -16.86
N GLU A 93 -8.27 -12.74 -16.75
CA GLU A 93 -9.55 -12.13 -17.11
C GLU A 93 -10.00 -11.17 -16.01
N ARG A 94 -10.60 -10.04 -16.41
CA ARG A 94 -11.25 -9.13 -15.49
C ARG A 94 -12.53 -9.79 -14.98
N ILE A 95 -12.61 -10.00 -13.68
CA ILE A 95 -13.75 -10.64 -13.03
C ILE A 95 -14.84 -9.59 -12.81
N PRO A 96 -16.11 -9.82 -13.20
CA PRO A 96 -17.19 -8.90 -12.88
C PRO A 96 -17.45 -8.86 -11.37
N ILE A 97 -17.95 -7.73 -10.88
CA ILE A 97 -18.32 -7.55 -9.47
C ILE A 97 -19.48 -8.50 -9.13
N PRO A 98 -19.32 -9.45 -8.18
CA PRO A 98 -20.41 -10.31 -7.76
C PRO A 98 -21.52 -9.54 -7.04
N ASP A 99 -22.75 -10.04 -7.13
CA ASP A 99 -23.87 -9.49 -6.37
C ASP A 99 -23.56 -9.54 -4.86
N GLY A 100 -23.76 -8.40 -4.17
CA GLY A 100 -23.49 -8.31 -2.74
C GLY A 100 -22.02 -8.28 -2.33
N TRP A 101 -21.08 -8.03 -3.26
CA TRP A 101 -19.64 -7.93 -2.96
C TRP A 101 -19.32 -6.98 -1.79
N THR A 102 -20.06 -5.88 -1.67
CA THR A 102 -19.89 -4.88 -0.61
C THR A 102 -20.88 -5.03 0.56
N SER A 103 -21.93 -5.84 0.41
CA SER A 103 -23.01 -5.91 1.41
C SER A 103 -22.64 -6.64 2.70
N GLY A 104 -21.57 -7.46 2.67
CA GLY A 104 -21.09 -8.20 3.84
C GLY A 104 -20.07 -7.45 4.72
N ILE A 105 -19.46 -6.37 4.23
CA ILE A 105 -18.37 -5.69 4.95
C ILE A 105 -18.96 -4.64 5.89
N LYS A 106 -19.28 -5.03 7.13
CA LYS A 106 -19.54 -4.09 8.22
C LYS A 106 -18.22 -3.78 8.93
N VAL A 107 -17.55 -2.70 8.52
CA VAL A 107 -16.42 -2.17 9.30
C VAL A 107 -16.99 -1.58 10.60
N PRO A 108 -16.65 -2.11 11.78
CA PRO A 108 -17.12 -1.53 13.03
C PRO A 108 -16.56 -0.11 13.18
N MET A 109 -17.31 0.76 13.85
CA MET A 109 -16.88 2.13 14.07
C MET A 109 -15.54 2.14 14.82
N GLY A 110 -14.56 2.89 14.30
CA GLY A 110 -13.26 2.99 14.94
C GLY A 110 -13.35 3.70 16.29
N ARG A 111 -12.46 3.38 17.24
CA ARG A 111 -12.45 4.00 18.59
C ARG A 111 -12.53 5.54 18.55
N MET A 112 -11.79 6.17 17.64
CA MET A 112 -11.79 7.64 17.51
C MET A 112 -13.11 8.20 16.98
N GLU A 113 -13.83 7.45 16.15
CA GLU A 113 -15.15 7.83 15.66
C GLU A 113 -16.21 7.66 16.75
N GLN A 114 -16.11 6.61 17.57
CA GLN A 114 -16.97 6.41 18.74
C GLN A 114 -16.83 7.57 19.73
N ILE A 115 -15.59 7.97 20.05
CA ILE A 115 -15.30 9.12 20.95
C ILE A 115 -15.89 10.42 20.39
N LYS A 116 -15.69 10.71 19.09
CA LYS A 116 -16.24 11.93 18.46
C LYS A 116 -17.77 11.96 18.46
N ARG A 117 -18.43 10.81 18.43
CA ARG A 117 -19.89 10.67 18.46
C ARG A 117 -20.46 10.51 19.87
N GLY A 118 -19.62 10.59 20.91
CA GLY A 118 -20.05 10.43 22.31
C GLY A 118 -20.52 9.01 22.65
N ILE A 119 -20.14 8.01 21.84
CA ILE A 119 -20.49 6.61 22.08
C ILE A 119 -19.52 6.05 23.14
N PRO A 120 -20.01 5.40 24.21
CA PRO A 120 -19.14 4.80 25.22
C PRO A 120 -18.25 3.73 24.58
N VAL A 121 -16.94 3.92 24.68
CA VAL A 121 -15.94 2.96 24.19
C VAL A 121 -15.97 1.75 25.14
N GLN A 122 -16.45 0.60 24.64
CA GLN A 122 -16.38 -0.64 25.39
C GLN A 122 -14.91 -1.08 25.48
N THR A 123 -14.36 -1.12 26.69
CA THR A 123 -13.05 -1.73 26.97
C THR A 123 -13.26 -3.23 27.03
N PRO A 124 -12.51 -4.05 26.25
CA PRO A 124 -12.57 -5.49 26.43
C PRO A 124 -11.98 -5.85 27.80
N GLU A 125 -12.71 -6.68 28.55
CA GLU A 125 -12.26 -7.28 29.82
C GLU A 125 -11.07 -8.23 29.62
#